data_AF-A0A540V2G7-F1
#
_entry.id   AF-A0A540V2G7-F1
#
_cell.length_a   1.000
_cell.length_b   1.000
_cell.length_c   1.000
_cell.angle_alpha   90.00
_cell.angle_beta   90.00
_cell.angle_gamma   90.00
#
_symmetry.space_group_name_H-M   'P 1'
#
loop_
_entity.id
_entity.type
_entity.pdbx_description
1 polymer ?
#
loop_
_entity_poly.entity_id
_entity_poly.type
_entity_poly.pdbx_seq_one_letter_code
_entity_poly.pdbx_strand_id
1 'polypeptide(L)'
;IQYIPRPVTIGFTAGIAVIIFSGQIANFLGLQGLKQHERSKDNMREIASHLHTINIYSITVAAICLAAILITPKVLPKVPGPLVGIIVSSVVAALFFNGQVATIGTTYGEIPNRLPQFRIPEITVDRMISLLGPAFVIAMLGAIESLLSAVVADGMTNSKHNSNRELIGQGIANMVTPLFGG
;
A
#
# COMPACT_ATOMS: atom_id res chain seq x y z
N ILE A 1 -11.82 -19.92 14.05
CA ILE A 1 -12.51 -19.09 13.03
C ILE A 1 -13.60 -19.93 12.42
N GLN A 2 -14.80 -19.75 12.95
CA GLN A 2 -16.02 -20.27 12.37
C GLN A 2 -16.52 -19.20 11.37
N TYR A 3 -16.61 -19.60 10.09
CA TYR A 3 -17.50 -19.00 9.08
C TYR A 3 -17.30 -17.53 8.66
N ILE A 4 -16.20 -17.22 7.96
CA ILE A 4 -16.25 -16.14 6.95
C ILE A 4 -16.34 -16.80 5.58
N PRO A 5 -17.42 -16.54 4.81
CA PRO A 5 -17.56 -17.14 3.50
C PRO A 5 -16.42 -16.71 2.56
N ARG A 6 -15.79 -17.66 1.86
CA ARG A 6 -14.78 -17.35 0.80
C ARG A 6 -15.24 -16.28 -0.20
N PRO A 7 -16.52 -16.21 -0.60
CA PRO A 7 -16.99 -15.12 -1.47
C PRO A 7 -16.74 -13.72 -0.90
N VAL A 8 -16.82 -13.53 0.42
CA VAL A 8 -16.61 -12.24 1.08
C VAL A 8 -15.14 -11.83 1.00
N THR A 9 -14.22 -12.74 1.30
CA THR A 9 -12.78 -12.45 1.21
C THR A 9 -12.35 -12.16 -0.23
N ILE A 10 -12.85 -12.92 -1.20
CA ILE A 10 -12.53 -12.70 -2.62
C ILE A 10 -13.07 -11.34 -3.09
N GLY A 11 -14.33 -11.02 -2.80
CA GLY A 11 -14.94 -9.75 -3.16
C GLY A 11 -14.21 -8.55 -2.54
N PHE A 12 -13.82 -8.68 -1.27
CA PHE A 12 -13.09 -7.65 -0.56
C PHE A 12 -11.67 -7.42 -1.13
N THR A 13 -10.88 -8.49 -1.33
CA THR A 13 -9.55 -8.40 -1.94
C THR A 13 -9.60 -7.85 -3.36
N ALA A 14 -10.59 -8.25 -4.16
CA ALA A 14 -10.80 -7.70 -5.49
C ALA A 14 -11.15 -6.19 -5.44
N GLY A 15 -11.99 -5.78 -4.47
CA GLY A 15 -12.30 -4.38 -4.21
C GLY A 15 -11.06 -3.55 -3.88
N ILE A 16 -10.20 -4.04 -2.97
CA ILE A 16 -8.91 -3.40 -2.67
C ILE A 16 -8.05 -3.31 -3.94
N ALA A 17 -7.95 -4.38 -4.72
CA ALA A 17 -7.15 -4.40 -5.94
C ALA A 17 -7.60 -3.31 -6.93
N VAL A 18 -8.92 -3.13 -7.11
CA VAL A 18 -9.48 -2.06 -7.96
C VAL A 18 -9.18 -0.68 -7.40
N ILE A 19 -9.30 -0.47 -6.08
CA ILE A 19 -8.99 0.81 -5.44
C ILE A 19 -7.51 1.17 -5.58
N ILE A 20 -6.60 0.22 -5.30
CA ILE A 20 -5.16 0.40 -5.47
C ILE A 20 -4.84 0.70 -6.93
N PHE A 21 -5.34 -0.12 -7.85
CA PHE A 21 -5.12 0.07 -9.28
C PHE A 21 -5.58 1.45 -9.73
N SER A 22 -6.81 1.83 -9.41
CA SER A 22 -7.38 3.15 -9.70
C SER A 22 -6.54 4.29 -9.11
N GLY A 23 -6.06 4.13 -7.87
CA GLY A 23 -5.23 5.13 -7.19
C GLY A 23 -3.86 5.32 -7.83
N GLN A 24 -3.33 4.30 -8.51
CA GLN A 24 -2.03 4.38 -9.17
C GLN A 24 -2.08 4.92 -10.61
N ILE A 25 -3.24 5.01 -11.25
CA ILE A 25 -3.37 5.50 -12.64
C ILE A 25 -2.76 6.91 -12.79
N ALA A 26 -3.05 7.80 -11.85
CA ALA A 26 -2.52 9.17 -11.85
C ALA A 26 -0.98 9.19 -11.83
N ASN A 27 -0.36 8.40 -10.95
CA ASN A 27 1.08 8.30 -10.81
C ASN A 27 1.71 7.64 -12.04
N PHE A 28 1.07 6.62 -12.60
CA PHE A 28 1.53 5.92 -13.80
C PHE A 28 1.59 6.85 -15.02
N LEU A 29 0.56 7.69 -15.18
CA LEU A 29 0.49 8.70 -16.24
C LEU A 29 1.32 9.97 -15.94
N GLY A 30 1.77 10.13 -14.69
CA GLY A 30 2.54 11.29 -14.23
C GLY A 30 1.74 12.59 -14.22
N LEU A 31 0.43 12.52 -13.95
CA LEU A 31 -0.46 13.69 -13.93
C LEU A 31 -0.12 14.62 -12.77
N GLN A 32 -0.24 15.93 -13.00
CA GLN A 32 0.08 16.96 -12.01
C GLN A 32 -1.15 17.80 -11.67
N GLY A 33 -1.13 18.42 -10.47
CA GLY A 33 -2.18 19.34 -10.04
C GLY A 33 -3.50 18.69 -9.64
N LEU A 34 -3.53 17.36 -9.49
CA LEU A 34 -4.73 16.63 -9.08
C LEU A 34 -5.16 17.00 -7.67
N LYS A 35 -6.44 17.34 -7.50
CA LYS A 35 -7.05 17.45 -6.18
C LYS A 35 -7.52 16.09 -5.68
N GLN A 36 -7.17 15.76 -4.45
CA GLN A 36 -7.65 14.54 -3.82
C GLN A 36 -9.08 14.75 -3.29
N HIS A 37 -9.98 13.86 -3.70
CA HIS A 37 -11.38 13.85 -3.28
C HIS A 37 -11.67 12.62 -2.42
N GLU A 38 -12.63 12.73 -1.49
CA GLU A 38 -13.06 11.61 -0.64
C GLU A 38 -13.72 10.47 -1.46
N ARG A 39 -14.40 10.83 -2.55
CA ARG A 39 -15.11 9.87 -3.40
C ARG A 39 -14.23 9.41 -4.55
N SER A 40 -14.05 8.09 -4.66
CA SER A 40 -13.27 7.48 -5.76
C SER A 40 -13.78 7.89 -7.15
N LYS A 41 -15.09 8.12 -7.32
CA LYS A 41 -15.66 8.56 -8.61
C LYS A 41 -15.18 9.95 -9.00
N ASP A 42 -15.02 10.85 -8.04
CA ASP A 42 -14.58 12.21 -8.29
C ASP A 42 -13.08 12.24 -8.60
N ASN A 43 -12.28 11.40 -7.92
CA ASN A 43 -10.87 11.17 -8.29
C ASN A 43 -10.74 10.66 -9.74
N MET A 44 -11.62 9.77 -10.20
CA MET A 44 -11.58 9.28 -11.58
C MET A 44 -11.91 10.38 -12.61
N ARG A 45 -12.86 11.27 -12.27
CA ARG A 45 -13.17 12.44 -13.10
C ARG A 45 -12.01 13.42 -13.16
N GLU A 46 -11.33 13.63 -12.03
CA GLU A 46 -10.17 14.50 -11.95
C GLU A 46 -9.01 13.97 -12.81
N ILE A 47 -8.77 12.66 -12.78
CA ILE A 47 -7.80 12.00 -13.67
C ILE A 47 -8.17 12.24 -15.13
N ALA A 48 -9.45 12.06 -15.49
CA ALA A 48 -9.92 12.23 -16.87
C ALA A 48 -9.77 13.68 -17.39
N SER A 49 -10.03 14.69 -16.54
CA SER A 49 -9.86 16.10 -16.92
C SER A 49 -8.39 16.50 -17.08
N HIS A 50 -7.49 15.85 -16.35
CA HIS A 50 -6.05 16.15 -16.37
C HIS A 50 -5.25 15.26 -17.33
N LEU A 51 -5.88 14.44 -18.17
CA LEU A 51 -5.18 13.61 -19.16
C LEU A 51 -4.31 14.41 -20.15
N HIS A 52 -4.55 15.71 -20.30
CA HIS A 52 -3.69 16.59 -21.09
C HIS A 52 -2.31 16.86 -20.45
N THR A 53 -2.15 16.57 -19.15
CA THR A 53 -0.90 16.75 -18.38
C THR A 53 -0.04 15.48 -18.32
N ILE A 54 -0.29 14.51 -19.20
CA ILE A 54 0.47 13.26 -19.26
C ILE A 54 1.97 13.54 -19.40
N ASN A 55 2.74 12.85 -18.58
CA ASN A 55 4.19 12.89 -18.61
C ASN A 55 4.75 11.59 -19.17
N ILE A 56 5.31 11.67 -20.37
CA ILE A 56 5.88 10.51 -21.08
C ILE A 56 7.08 9.89 -20.33
N TYR A 57 7.83 10.70 -19.57
CA TYR A 57 8.95 10.20 -18.77
C TYR A 57 8.45 9.34 -17.61
N SER A 58 7.36 9.74 -16.94
CA SER A 58 6.72 8.95 -15.89
C SER A 58 6.19 7.62 -16.41
N ILE A 59 5.51 7.62 -17.57
CA ILE A 59 5.04 6.39 -18.22
C ILE A 59 6.21 5.46 -18.55
N THR A 60 7.30 6.02 -19.06
CA THR A 60 8.51 5.26 -19.41
C THR A 60 9.12 4.60 -18.17
N VAL A 61 9.29 5.35 -17.08
CA VAL A 61 9.81 4.82 -15.81
C VAL A 61 8.89 3.75 -15.23
N ALA A 62 7.57 3.97 -15.28
CA ALA A 62 6.59 3.00 -14.82
C ALA A 62 6.59 1.72 -15.66
N ALA A 63 6.72 1.84 -16.98
CA ALA A 63 6.85 0.69 -17.90
C ALA A 63 8.14 -0.10 -17.64
N ILE A 64 9.27 0.58 -17.39
CA ILE A 64 10.53 -0.07 -17.01
C ILE A 64 10.38 -0.81 -15.69
N CYS A 65 9.76 -0.20 -14.68
CA CYS A 65 9.50 -0.83 -13.39
C CYS A 65 8.62 -2.08 -13.57
N LEU A 66 7.53 -1.98 -14.32
CA LEU A 66 6.63 -3.10 -14.61
C LEU A 66 7.36 -4.23 -15.36
N ALA A 67 8.14 -3.90 -16.39
CA ALA A 67 8.94 -4.86 -17.14
C ALA A 67 9.94 -5.58 -16.22
N ALA A 68 10.65 -4.84 -15.36
CA ALA A 68 11.57 -5.42 -14.39
C ALA A 68 10.86 -6.38 -13.42
N ILE A 69 9.69 -6.01 -12.90
CA ILE A 69 8.88 -6.88 -12.03
C ILE A 69 8.51 -8.19 -12.71
N LEU A 70 8.15 -8.15 -14.01
CA LEU A 70 7.72 -9.33 -14.76
C LEU A 70 8.87 -10.20 -15.28
N ILE A 71 10.01 -9.60 -15.61
CA ILE A 71 11.18 -10.30 -16.19
C ILE A 71 12.07 -10.88 -15.09
N THR A 72 12.27 -10.18 -13.98
CA THR A 72 13.15 -10.60 -12.88
C THR A 72 12.87 -12.04 -12.40
N PRO A 73 11.64 -12.46 -12.07
CA PRO A 73 11.42 -13.82 -11.58
C PRO A 73 11.74 -14.90 -12.64
N LYS A 74 11.78 -14.55 -13.94
CA LYS A 74 12.14 -15.47 -15.03
C LYS A 74 13.65 -15.64 -15.19
N VAL A 75 14.43 -14.60 -14.89
CA VAL A 75 15.90 -14.58 -15.08
C VAL A 75 16.64 -14.82 -13.77
N LEU A 76 16.15 -14.23 -12.68
CA LEU A 76 16.72 -14.24 -11.33
C LEU A 76 15.63 -14.67 -10.32
N PRO A 77 15.22 -15.96 -10.31
CA PRO A 77 14.10 -16.44 -9.50
C PRO A 77 14.30 -16.28 -7.98
N LYS A 78 15.53 -16.08 -7.51
CA LYS A 78 15.86 -15.83 -6.09
C LYS A 78 15.69 -14.37 -5.67
N VAL A 79 15.54 -13.44 -6.62
CA VAL A 79 15.50 -12.01 -6.35
C VAL A 79 14.07 -11.49 -6.46
N PRO A 80 13.54 -10.75 -5.46
CA PRO A 80 12.21 -10.16 -5.54
C PRO A 80 12.11 -9.15 -6.69
N GLY A 81 11.22 -9.41 -7.66
CA GLY A 81 10.96 -8.52 -8.79
C GLY A 81 10.67 -7.05 -8.41
N PRO A 82 9.85 -6.77 -7.37
CA PRO A 82 9.60 -5.40 -6.91
C PRO A 82 10.85 -4.64 -6.49
N LEU A 83 11.81 -5.31 -5.83
CA LEU A 83 13.06 -4.69 -5.40
C LEU A 83 13.90 -4.26 -6.61
N VAL A 84 14.01 -5.15 -7.60
CA VAL A 84 14.72 -4.85 -8.86
C VAL A 84 14.01 -3.74 -9.62
N GLY A 85 12.68 -3.78 -9.68
CA GLY A 85 11.87 -2.74 -10.33
C GLY A 85 12.12 -1.36 -9.73
N ILE A 86 12.11 -1.23 -8.41
CA ILE A 86 12.43 0.03 -7.72
C ILE A 86 13.86 0.49 -8.06
N ILE A 87 14.86 -0.37 -7.89
CA ILE A 87 16.26 0.03 -8.13
C ILE A 87 16.49 0.46 -9.58
N VAL A 88 16.07 -0.37 -10.55
CA VAL A 88 16.28 -0.10 -11.98
C VAL A 88 15.54 1.16 -12.41
N SER A 89 14.26 1.28 -12.04
CA SER A 89 13.46 2.45 -12.42
C SER A 89 13.97 3.75 -11.77
N SER A 90 14.39 3.71 -10.51
CA SER A 90 15.02 4.87 -9.84
C SER A 90 16.35 5.27 -10.46
N VAL A 91 17.23 4.31 -10.78
CA VAL A 91 18.52 4.62 -11.44
C VAL A 91 18.30 5.21 -12.82
N VAL A 92 17.39 4.63 -13.61
CA VAL A 92 17.06 5.17 -14.94
C VAL A 92 16.49 6.59 -14.82
N ALA A 93 15.54 6.81 -13.90
CA ALA A 93 14.97 8.14 -13.68
C ALA A 93 16.04 9.16 -13.26
N ALA A 94 16.94 8.79 -12.35
CA ALA A 94 17.98 9.69 -11.84
C ALA A 94 19.03 10.05 -12.91
N LEU A 95 19.43 9.10 -13.74
CA LEU A 95 20.48 9.31 -14.75
C LEU A 95 19.95 9.95 -16.05
N PHE A 96 18.75 9.56 -16.50
CA PHE A 96 18.24 9.95 -17.82
C PHE A 96 17.11 10.97 -17.78
N PHE A 97 16.37 11.09 -16.67
CA PHE A 97 15.15 11.89 -16.57
C PHE A 97 15.18 12.87 -15.40
N ASN A 98 16.35 13.44 -15.10
CA ASN A 98 16.56 14.31 -13.95
C ASN A 98 15.58 15.50 -13.96
N GLY A 99 14.79 15.64 -12.89
CA GLY A 99 13.77 16.67 -12.73
C GLY A 99 12.52 16.53 -13.61
N GLN A 100 12.43 15.51 -14.46
CA GLN A 100 11.29 15.29 -15.35
C GLN A 100 10.23 14.35 -14.77
N VAL A 101 10.58 13.57 -13.73
CA VAL A 101 9.66 12.61 -13.09
C VAL A 101 9.49 12.99 -11.63
N ALA A 102 8.25 12.97 -11.15
CA ALA A 102 7.96 13.18 -9.74
C ALA A 102 8.58 12.05 -8.90
N THR A 103 9.44 12.42 -7.98
CA THR A 103 10.09 11.51 -7.02
C THR A 103 9.38 11.56 -5.67
N ILE A 104 9.64 10.58 -4.81
CA ILE A 104 9.14 10.59 -3.43
C ILE A 104 9.55 11.90 -2.73
N GLY A 105 10.79 12.34 -2.92
CA GLY A 105 11.30 13.58 -2.34
C GLY A 105 10.56 14.84 -2.80
N THR A 106 10.26 14.93 -4.09
CA THR A 106 9.54 16.10 -4.64
C THR A 106 8.06 16.10 -4.28
N THR A 107 7.44 14.93 -4.09
CA THR A 107 6.00 14.80 -3.85
C THR A 107 5.65 14.80 -2.36
N TYR A 108 6.43 14.10 -1.54
CA TYR A 108 6.14 13.88 -0.12
C TYR A 108 7.15 14.56 0.81
N GLY A 109 8.18 15.22 0.27
CA GLY A 109 9.25 15.85 1.04
C GLY A 109 10.38 14.88 1.38
N GLU A 110 11.36 15.39 2.14
CA GLU A 110 12.52 14.61 2.53
C GLU A 110 12.17 13.48 3.50
N ILE A 111 12.80 12.32 3.31
CA ILE A 111 12.70 11.22 4.28
C ILE A 111 13.51 11.62 5.52
N PRO A 112 12.88 11.70 6.71
CA PRO A 112 13.58 12.10 7.92
C PRO A 112 14.69 11.11 8.26
N ASN A 113 15.89 11.63 8.50
CA ASN A 113 17.08 10.86 8.86
C ASN A 113 17.22 10.60 10.37
N ARG A 114 16.10 10.66 11.11
CA ARG A 114 16.06 10.50 12.58
C ARG A 114 15.04 9.45 12.96
N LEU A 115 15.27 8.80 14.10
CA LEU A 115 14.28 7.90 14.68
C LEU A 115 12.98 8.65 14.98
N PRO A 116 11.81 8.02 14.77
CA PRO A 116 10.54 8.62 15.11
C PRO A 116 10.49 8.92 16.61
N GLN A 117 10.03 10.12 16.94
CA GLN A 117 9.83 10.53 18.32
C GLN A 117 8.54 9.94 18.85
N PHE A 118 8.56 9.52 20.11
CA PHE A 118 7.34 9.12 20.82
C PHE A 118 6.34 10.29 20.82
N ARG A 119 5.15 10.07 20.28
CA ARG A 119 4.05 11.04 20.29
C ARG A 119 2.74 10.34 20.63
N ILE A 120 2.01 10.91 21.58
CA ILE A 120 0.67 10.45 21.89
C ILE A 120 -0.27 11.07 20.85
N PRO A 121 -1.05 10.26 20.10
CA PRO A 121 -2.02 10.79 19.16
C PRO A 121 -3.08 11.60 19.90
N GLU A 122 -3.65 12.59 19.22
CA GLU A 122 -4.71 13.43 19.79
C GLU A 122 -6.01 12.62 19.93
N ILE A 123 -6.38 12.31 21.17
CA ILE A 123 -7.59 11.55 21.50
C ILE A 123 -8.69 12.53 21.88
N THR A 124 -9.67 12.68 20.99
CA THR A 124 -10.90 13.44 21.21
C THR A 124 -12.11 12.52 21.11
N VAL A 125 -13.17 12.79 21.87
CA VAL A 125 -14.41 12.00 21.86
C VAL A 125 -15.00 11.92 20.45
N ASP A 126 -15.03 13.03 19.71
CA ASP A 126 -15.55 13.07 18.34
C ASP A 126 -14.79 12.14 17.39
N ARG A 127 -13.45 12.17 17.41
CA ARG A 127 -12.62 11.24 16.61
C ARG A 127 -12.81 9.79 17.02
N MET A 128 -12.94 9.52 18.32
CA MET A 128 -13.16 8.16 18.80
C MET A 128 -14.48 7.59 18.26
N ILE A 129 -15.55 8.39 18.26
CA ILE A 129 -16.86 7.98 17.72
C ILE A 129 -16.79 7.83 16.20
N SER A 130 -16.19 8.79 15.48
CA SER A 130 -16.14 8.76 14.02
C SER A 130 -15.23 7.66 13.46
N LEU A 131 -14.17 7.29 14.19
CA LEU A 131 -13.23 6.25 13.77
C LEU A 131 -13.58 4.85 14.30
N LEU A 132 -14.54 4.70 15.23
CA LEU A 132 -14.89 3.40 15.80
C LEU A 132 -15.31 2.38 14.73
N GLY A 133 -16.14 2.80 13.78
CA GLY A 133 -16.60 1.97 12.66
C GLY A 133 -15.44 1.53 11.76
N PRO A 134 -14.68 2.46 11.16
CA PRO A 134 -13.49 2.14 10.37
C PRO A 134 -12.46 1.29 11.13
N ALA A 135 -12.19 1.59 12.40
CA ALA A 135 -11.25 0.85 13.22
C ALA A 135 -11.70 -0.60 13.44
N PHE A 136 -12.99 -0.84 13.70
CA PHE A 136 -13.52 -2.19 13.81
C PHE A 136 -13.38 -2.98 12.51
N VAL A 137 -13.68 -2.36 11.36
CA VAL A 137 -13.54 -2.99 10.05
C VAL A 137 -12.08 -3.36 9.77
N ILE A 138 -11.13 -2.44 10.02
CA ILE A 138 -9.70 -2.69 9.82
C ILE A 138 -9.19 -3.77 10.78
N ALA A 139 -9.58 -3.74 12.05
CA ALA A 139 -9.19 -4.74 13.03
C ALA A 139 -9.71 -6.13 12.67
N MET A 140 -10.97 -6.23 12.23
CA MET A 140 -11.55 -7.48 11.77
C MET A 140 -10.83 -7.99 10.52
N LEU A 141 -10.54 -7.13 9.54
CA LEU A 141 -9.81 -7.52 8.34
C LEU A 141 -8.39 -8.02 8.67
N GLY A 142 -7.64 -7.27 9.48
CA GLY A 142 -6.27 -7.62 9.85
C GLY A 142 -6.21 -8.94 10.63
N ALA A 143 -7.20 -9.20 11.47
CA ALA A 143 -7.37 -10.48 12.16
C ALA A 143 -7.60 -11.64 11.18
N ILE A 144 -8.43 -11.45 10.15
CA ILE A 144 -8.73 -12.48 9.16
C ILE A 144 -7.49 -12.81 8.34
N GLU A 145 -6.80 -11.81 7.81
CA GLU A 145 -5.63 -12.01 6.96
C GLU A 145 -4.46 -12.63 7.72
N SER A 146 -4.21 -12.20 8.97
CA SER A 146 -3.18 -12.82 9.80
C SER A 146 -3.51 -14.28 10.11
N LEU A 147 -4.74 -14.59 10.52
CA LEU A 147 -5.07 -15.96 10.85
C LEU A 147 -5.10 -16.87 9.60
N LEU A 148 -5.51 -16.36 8.44
CA LEU A 148 -5.38 -17.08 7.17
C LEU A 148 -3.91 -17.35 6.84
N SER A 149 -3.04 -16.37 7.06
CA SER A 149 -1.58 -16.53 6.89
C SER A 149 -1.01 -17.56 7.86
N ALA A 150 -1.48 -17.56 9.12
CA ALA A 150 -1.09 -18.54 10.12
C ALA A 150 -1.53 -19.96 9.76
N VAL A 151 -2.75 -20.13 9.22
CA VAL A 151 -3.24 -21.44 8.74
C VAL A 151 -2.41 -21.96 7.56
N VAL A 152 -2.01 -21.08 6.63
CA VAL A 152 -1.12 -21.46 5.52
C VAL A 152 0.26 -21.85 6.05
N ALA A 153 0.83 -21.07 6.97
CA ALA A 153 2.11 -21.36 7.59
C ALA A 153 2.10 -22.69 8.38
N ASP A 154 1.04 -22.96 9.13
CA ASP A 154 0.82 -24.23 9.83
C ASP A 154 0.82 -25.41 8.85
N GLY A 155 0.15 -25.27 7.70
CA GLY A 155 0.12 -26.28 6.65
C GLY A 155 1.50 -26.56 6.03
N MET A 156 2.38 -25.55 5.95
CA MET A 156 3.73 -25.71 5.44
C MET A 156 4.70 -26.31 6.46
N THR A 157 4.49 -26.02 7.75
CA THR A 157 5.40 -26.38 8.84
C THR A 157 4.95 -27.63 9.61
N ASN A 158 3.77 -28.16 9.29
CA ASN A 158 3.10 -29.22 10.06
C ASN A 158 2.95 -28.87 11.56
N SER A 159 2.81 -27.58 11.88
CA SER A 159 2.60 -27.09 13.25
C SER A 159 1.17 -26.59 13.47
N LYS A 160 0.88 -26.10 14.68
CA LYS A 160 -0.38 -25.40 15.00
C LYS A 160 -0.09 -24.06 15.67
N HIS A 161 -0.67 -22.99 15.15
CA HIS A 161 -0.66 -21.70 15.79
C HIS A 161 -1.69 -21.61 16.93
N ASN A 162 -1.55 -20.60 17.77
CA ASN A 162 -2.56 -20.21 18.75
C ASN A 162 -3.21 -18.90 18.29
N SER A 163 -4.47 -18.97 17.83
CA SER A 163 -5.18 -17.81 17.28
C SER A 163 -5.34 -16.67 18.28
N ASN A 164 -5.56 -16.95 19.57
CA ASN A 164 -5.70 -15.90 20.58
C ASN A 164 -4.40 -15.13 20.78
N ARG A 165 -3.27 -15.85 20.80
CA ARG A 165 -1.95 -15.24 20.93
C ARG A 165 -1.60 -14.38 19.72
N GLU A 166 -1.96 -14.81 18.52
CA GLU A 166 -1.79 -14.03 17.29
C GLU A 166 -2.58 -12.72 17.34
N LEU A 167 -3.87 -12.78 17.68
CA LEU A 167 -4.73 -11.61 17.76
C LEU A 167 -4.30 -10.61 18.85
N ILE A 168 -3.88 -11.10 20.02
CA ILE A 168 -3.33 -10.24 21.08
C ILE A 168 -2.04 -9.57 20.60
N GLY A 169 -1.15 -10.32 19.92
CA GLY A 169 0.08 -9.77 19.36
C GLY A 169 -0.18 -8.65 18.35
N GLN A 170 -1.11 -8.86 17.42
CA GLN A 170 -1.53 -7.83 16.47
C GLN A 170 -2.16 -6.61 17.16
N GLY A 171 -3.01 -6.83 18.17
CA GLY A 171 -3.62 -5.74 18.94
C GLY A 171 -2.58 -4.87 19.63
N ILE A 172 -1.60 -5.49 20.29
CA ILE A 172 -0.48 -4.78 20.92
C ILE A 172 0.33 -4.00 19.87
N ALA A 173 0.68 -4.64 18.75
CA ALA A 173 1.41 -3.97 17.68
C ALA A 173 0.65 -2.74 17.16
N ASN A 174 -0.66 -2.86 16.90
CA ASN A 174 -1.49 -1.77 16.41
C ASN A 174 -1.75 -0.67 17.45
N MET A 175 -1.60 -0.94 18.76
CA MET A 175 -1.64 0.09 19.79
C MET A 175 -0.31 0.84 19.94
N VAL A 176 0.82 0.16 19.71
CA VAL A 176 2.17 0.73 19.92
C VAL A 176 2.68 1.48 18.68
N THR A 177 2.46 0.94 17.48
CA THR A 177 2.96 1.52 16.22
C THR A 177 2.59 2.99 16.01
N PRO A 178 1.35 3.45 16.27
CA PRO A 178 0.98 4.86 16.12
C PRO A 178 1.74 5.82 17.05
N LEU A 179 2.27 5.32 18.18
CA LEU A 179 3.06 6.13 19.12
C LEU A 179 4.41 6.56 18.53
N PHE A 180 4.85 5.90 17.44
CA PHE A 180 6.09 6.18 16.72
C PHE A 180 5.82 6.60 15.27
N GLY A 181 4.61 7.09 14.96
CA GLY A 181 4.27 7.63 13.64
C GLY A 181 4.08 6.58 12.55
N GLY A 182 3.82 5.33 12.92
CA GLY A 182 3.33 4.30 11.98
C GLY A 182 1.82 4.28 11.83
#